data_AF-A0A315ASI4-F1
#
_entry.id   AF-A0A315ASI4-F1
#
_cell.length_a   1.000
_cell.length_b   1.000
_cell.length_c   1.000
_cell.angle_alpha   90.00
_cell.angle_beta   90.00
_cell.angle_gamma   90.00
#
_symmetry.space_group_name_H-M   'P 1'
#
loop_
_entity.id
_entity.type
_entity.pdbx_description
1 polymer ?
#
loop_
_entity_poly.entity_id
_entity_poly.type
_entity_poly.pdbx_seq_one_letter_code
_entity_poly.pdbx_strand_id
1 'polypeptide(L)'
;MERGKELIFWHLVEREDPPRSGIRLPDFRRAERLTWARPTLLNHTDPAVLAWDFEEGASDIRTYVWLKDLDYVVVMKRYSDGARRLITAYWIDYPSKRKTLQSKYARRL
;
A
#
# COMPACT_ATOMS: atom_id res chain seq x y z
N MET A 1 -0.41 10.91 17.46
CA MET A 1 -1.69 10.21 17.66
C MET A 1 -2.84 11.09 17.19
N GLU A 2 -3.86 10.50 16.56
CA GLU A 2 -5.07 11.15 16.07
C GLU A 2 -6.27 10.29 16.50
N ARG A 3 -7.35 10.89 17.01
CA ARG A 3 -8.58 10.18 17.41
C ARG A 3 -8.31 8.94 18.32
N GLY A 4 -7.28 9.00 19.17
CA GLY A 4 -6.91 7.92 20.09
C GLY A 4 -6.12 6.74 19.48
N LYS A 5 -5.65 6.86 18.23
CA LYS A 5 -4.81 5.85 17.55
C LYS A 5 -3.63 6.50 16.82
N GLU A 6 -2.68 5.70 16.35
CA GLU A 6 -1.60 6.16 15.48
C GLU A 6 -2.13 6.58 14.10
N LEU A 7 -1.51 7.59 13.48
CA LEU A 7 -1.93 8.06 12.14
C LEU A 7 -1.99 6.90 11.13
N ILE A 8 -1.03 5.99 11.19
CA ILE A 8 -0.96 4.84 10.29
C ILE A 8 -2.20 3.93 10.39
N PHE A 9 -2.83 3.84 11.56
CA PHE A 9 -4.06 3.08 11.72
C PHE A 9 -5.17 3.63 10.81
N TRP A 10 -5.38 4.95 10.80
CA TRP A 10 -6.38 5.60 9.95
C TRP A 10 -6.04 5.49 8.45
N HIS A 11 -4.74 5.54 8.11
CA HIS A 11 -4.29 5.29 6.74
C HIS A 11 -4.56 3.85 6.25
N LEU A 12 -4.76 2.91 7.17
CA LEU A 12 -5.06 1.51 6.88
C LEU A 12 -6.55 1.17 6.88
N VAL A 13 -7.41 1.98 7.51
CA VAL A 13 -8.86 1.68 7.64
C VAL A 13 -9.79 2.71 6.99
N GLU A 14 -9.24 3.84 6.53
CA GLU A 14 -9.99 4.87 5.82
C GLU A 14 -9.45 5.07 4.40
N ARG A 15 -10.24 5.69 3.53
CA ARG A 15 -9.83 6.16 2.21
C ARG A 15 -10.40 7.55 1.94
N GLU A 16 -9.80 8.29 1.02
CA GLU A 16 -10.43 9.50 0.50
C GLU A 16 -11.66 9.16 -0.33
N ASP A 17 -12.80 9.79 -0.01
CA ASP A 17 -14.06 9.58 -0.72
C ASP A 17 -14.88 10.89 -0.73
N PRO A 18 -15.04 11.57 -1.89
CA PRO A 18 -14.53 11.18 -3.21
C PRO A 18 -13.00 11.30 -3.29
N PRO A 19 -12.34 10.60 -4.25
CA PRO A 19 -10.88 10.67 -4.41
C PRO A 19 -10.37 12.11 -4.59
N ARG A 20 -9.24 12.46 -3.95
CA ARG A 20 -8.61 13.80 -3.97
C ARG A 20 -9.39 14.91 -3.25
N SER A 21 -10.45 14.58 -2.51
CA SER A 21 -11.18 15.57 -1.69
C SER A 21 -10.43 15.98 -0.42
N GLY A 22 -9.45 15.19 0.01
CA GLY A 22 -8.84 15.31 1.34
C GLY A 22 -9.73 14.82 2.49
N ILE A 23 -11.00 14.48 2.22
CA ILE A 23 -11.93 13.94 3.21
C ILE A 23 -11.76 12.43 3.25
N ARG A 24 -11.33 11.91 4.40
CA ARG A 24 -11.18 10.47 4.63
C ARG A 24 -12.39 9.92 5.36
N LEU A 25 -12.97 8.87 4.80
CA LEU A 25 -14.11 8.15 5.38
C LEU A 25 -13.72 6.69 5.68
N PRO A 26 -14.36 6.05 6.69
CA PRO A 26 -14.20 4.63 6.96
C PRO A 26 -14.41 3.77 5.72
N ASP A 27 -13.45 2.89 5.45
CA ASP A 27 -13.52 1.87 4.40
C ASP A 27 -13.51 0.50 5.07
N PHE A 28 -14.70 -0.10 5.20
CA PHE A 28 -14.85 -1.39 5.86
C PHE A 28 -14.09 -2.51 5.14
N ARG A 29 -13.93 -2.44 3.81
CA ARG A 29 -13.16 -3.43 3.05
C ARG A 29 -11.67 -3.33 3.32
N ARG A 30 -11.15 -2.12 3.58
CA ARG A 30 -9.79 -1.94 4.11
C ARG A 30 -9.68 -2.48 5.54
N ALA A 31 -10.63 -2.14 6.42
CA ALA A 31 -10.62 -2.56 7.82
C ALA A 31 -10.63 -4.09 7.98
N GLU A 32 -11.45 -4.80 7.21
CA GLU A 32 -11.49 -6.27 7.15
C GLU A 32 -10.12 -6.91 6.82
N ARG A 33 -9.27 -6.18 6.10
CA ARG A 33 -7.97 -6.65 5.59
C ARG A 33 -6.78 -6.10 6.38
N LEU A 34 -7.03 -5.44 7.52
CA LEU A 34 -5.96 -4.87 8.34
C LEU A 34 -4.92 -5.93 8.73
N THR A 35 -5.38 -7.15 9.03
CA THR A 35 -4.54 -8.29 9.42
C THR A 35 -3.74 -8.88 8.26
N TRP A 36 -4.03 -8.52 7.01
CA TRP A 36 -3.37 -9.06 5.82
C TRP A 36 -2.00 -8.42 5.58
N ALA A 37 -1.73 -7.24 6.15
CA ALA A 37 -0.48 -6.52 5.94
C ALA A 37 0.73 -7.35 6.40
N ARG A 38 0.69 -7.88 7.63
CA ARG A 38 1.78 -8.68 8.20
C ARG A 38 2.11 -9.93 7.37
N PRO A 39 1.17 -10.85 7.07
CA PRO A 39 1.48 -12.04 6.29
C PRO A 39 1.93 -11.70 4.86
N THR A 40 1.38 -10.66 4.23
CA THR A 40 1.84 -10.19 2.91
C THR A 40 3.30 -9.76 2.93
N LEU A 41 3.73 -9.03 3.97
CA LEU A 41 5.11 -8.59 4.14
C LEU A 41 6.05 -9.76 4.46
N LEU A 42 5.65 -10.67 5.36
CA LEU A 42 6.50 -11.80 5.75
C LEU A 42 6.71 -12.81 4.62
N ASN A 43 5.72 -12.95 3.73
CA ASN A 43 5.77 -13.90 2.60
C ASN A 43 6.06 -13.19 1.27
N HIS A 44 6.77 -12.06 1.29
CA HIS A 44 7.09 -11.28 0.08
C HIS A 44 7.90 -12.04 -1.01
N THR A 45 8.52 -13.17 -0.67
CA THR A 45 9.25 -14.04 -1.60
C THR A 45 8.37 -15.12 -2.23
N ASP A 46 7.11 -15.26 -1.81
CA ASP A 46 6.17 -16.19 -2.41
C ASP A 46 5.88 -15.78 -3.87
N PRO A 47 5.81 -16.72 -4.84
CA PRO A 47 5.51 -16.40 -6.24
C PRO A 47 4.19 -15.65 -6.47
N ALA A 48 3.22 -15.75 -5.55
CA ALA A 48 1.97 -15.02 -5.60
C ALA A 48 2.10 -13.53 -5.19
N VAL A 49 3.23 -13.15 -4.61
CA VAL A 49 3.50 -11.79 -4.13
C VAL A 49 4.52 -11.10 -5.03
N LEU A 50 4.12 -9.97 -5.60
CA LEU A 50 5.02 -9.08 -6.33
C LEU A 50 5.58 -8.05 -5.35
N ALA A 51 6.87 -8.10 -5.06
CA ALA A 51 7.57 -7.12 -4.22
C ALA A 51 8.61 -6.35 -5.04
N TRP A 52 8.54 -5.01 -5.04
CA TRP A 52 9.46 -4.18 -5.81
C TRP A 52 9.62 -2.78 -5.23
N ASP A 53 10.75 -2.13 -5.54
CA ASP A 53 10.96 -0.71 -5.27
C ASP A 53 10.66 0.12 -6.52
N PHE A 54 10.08 1.31 -6.33
CA PHE A 54 9.73 2.24 -7.40
C PHE A 54 9.92 3.68 -6.93
N GLU A 55 10.49 4.53 -7.79
CA GLU A 55 10.64 5.96 -7.51
C GLU A 55 9.36 6.73 -7.92
N GLU A 56 8.64 7.28 -6.93
CA GLU A 56 7.44 8.10 -7.21
C GLU A 56 7.78 9.49 -7.75
N GLY A 57 9.04 9.91 -7.59
CA GLY A 57 9.57 11.22 -7.96
C GLY A 57 10.39 11.84 -6.83
N ALA A 58 11.32 12.75 -7.17
CA ALA A 58 12.17 13.47 -6.22
C ALA A 58 12.87 12.56 -5.20
N SER A 59 13.39 11.41 -5.64
CA SER A 59 14.05 10.41 -4.79
C SER A 59 13.16 9.79 -3.70
N ASP A 60 11.83 9.90 -3.81
CA ASP A 60 10.88 9.20 -2.92
C ASP A 60 10.70 7.76 -3.39
N ILE A 61 11.52 6.86 -2.83
CA ILE A 61 11.46 5.44 -3.12
C ILE A 61 10.37 4.79 -2.28
N ARG A 62 9.44 4.11 -2.97
CA ARG A 62 8.40 3.29 -2.36
C ARG A 62 8.66 1.82 -2.61
N THR A 63 8.51 1.01 -1.57
CA THR A 63 8.42 -0.43 -1.68
C THR A 63 6.95 -0.82 -1.77
N TYR A 64 6.60 -1.52 -2.84
CA TYR A 64 5.30 -2.13 -3.05
C TYR A 64 5.40 -3.62 -2.78
N VAL A 65 4.44 -4.16 -2.01
CA VAL A 65 4.29 -5.60 -1.80
C VAL A 65 2.84 -5.96 -2.12
N TRP A 66 2.62 -6.55 -3.28
CA TRP A 66 1.31 -6.76 -3.87
C TRP A 66 0.99 -8.25 -3.95
N LEU A 67 0.02 -8.68 -3.14
CA LEU A 67 -0.62 -9.98 -3.25
C LEU A 67 -1.59 -9.93 -4.43
N LYS A 68 -1.08 -10.28 -5.61
CA LYS A 68 -1.68 -9.91 -6.90
C LYS A 68 -3.07 -10.52 -7.08
N ASP A 69 -3.24 -11.79 -6.73
CA ASP A 69 -4.48 -12.53 -6.99
C ASP A 69 -5.63 -12.15 -6.04
N LEU A 70 -5.31 -11.52 -4.90
CA LEU A 70 -6.31 -10.97 -3.97
C LEU A 70 -6.42 -9.44 -4.05
N ASP A 71 -5.76 -8.82 -5.03
CA ASP A 71 -5.79 -7.37 -5.24
C ASP A 71 -5.47 -6.56 -3.97
N TYR A 72 -4.54 -7.04 -3.14
CA TYR A 72 -4.16 -6.38 -1.88
C TYR A 72 -2.70 -5.93 -1.91
N VAL A 73 -2.46 -4.64 -1.67
CA VAL A 73 -1.12 -4.06 -1.74
C VAL A 73 -0.76 -3.34 -0.46
N VAL A 74 0.47 -3.57 0.00
CA VAL A 74 1.13 -2.84 1.08
C VAL A 74 2.14 -1.89 0.47
N VAL A 75 2.17 -0.65 0.94
CA VAL A 75 3.09 0.38 0.46
C VAL A 75 3.91 0.93 1.62
N MET A 76 5.23 0.91 1.45
CA MET A 76 6.19 1.42 2.42
C MET A 76 7.08 2.49 1.80
N LYS A 77 7.53 3.45 2.60
CA LYS A 77 8.62 4.37 2.23
C LYS A 77 9.94 3.67 2.51
N ARG A 78 10.87 3.68 1.56
CA ARG A 78 12.26 3.29 1.78
C ARG A 78 13.10 4.52 2.09
N TYR A 79 13.88 4.46 3.17
CA TYR A 79 14.85 5.49 3.54
C TYR A 79 16.24 5.16 2.99
N SER A 80 17.14 6.14 3.00
CA SER A 80 18.51 6.00 2.49
C SER A 80 19.34 4.98 3.25
N ASP A 81 19.05 4.74 4.52
CA ASP A 81 19.65 3.71 5.38
C ASP A 81 19.11 2.29 5.11
N GLY A 82 18.17 2.15 4.17
CA GLY A 82 17.52 0.88 3.85
C GLY A 82 16.33 0.53 4.75
N ALA A 83 16.06 1.31 5.80
CA ALA A 83 14.88 1.13 6.63
C ALA A 83 13.60 1.39 5.82
N ARG A 84 12.51 0.74 6.23
CA ARG A 84 11.20 0.89 5.60
C ARG A 84 10.15 1.27 6.61
N ARG A 85 9.28 2.22 6.26
CA ARG A 85 8.14 2.64 7.09
C ARG A 85 6.84 2.45 6.34
N LEU A 86 5.89 1.77 6.98
CA LEU A 86 4.55 1.57 6.44
C LEU A 86 3.86 2.91 6.20
N ILE A 87 3.28 3.09 5.01
CA ILE A 87 2.51 4.28 4.62
C ILE A 87 1.03 3.95 4.60
N THR A 88 0.68 2.82 3.98
CA THR A 88 -0.71 2.37 3.82
C THR A 88 -0.72 0.92 3.34
N ALA A 89 -1.89 0.31 3.39
CA ALA A 89 -2.23 -0.92 2.72
C ALA A 89 -3.69 -0.84 2.30
N TYR A 90 -4.02 -1.37 1.13
CA TYR A 90 -5.36 -1.26 0.58
C TYR A 90 -5.67 -2.35 -0.43
N TRP A 91 -6.95 -2.56 -0.67
CA TRP A 91 -7.46 -3.41 -1.73
C TRP A 91 -7.67 -2.59 -3.01
N ILE A 92 -7.55 -3.23 -4.17
CA ILE A 92 -7.72 -2.60 -5.48
C ILE A 92 -9.14 -2.86 -5.97
N ASP A 93 -9.89 -1.78 -6.16
CA ASP A 93 -11.30 -1.79 -6.54
C ASP A 93 -11.53 -1.37 -8.00
N TYR A 94 -10.53 -0.76 -8.65
CA TYR A 94 -10.63 -0.30 -10.04
C TYR A 94 -9.57 -0.92 -10.97
N PRO A 95 -9.94 -1.33 -12.20
CA PRO A 95 -9.00 -1.86 -13.19
C PRO A 95 -7.87 -0.89 -13.56
N SER A 96 -8.14 0.42 -13.54
CA SER A 96 -7.13 1.45 -13.83
C SER A 96 -5.98 1.40 -12.82
N LYS A 97 -6.29 1.22 -11.53
CA LYS A 97 -5.29 1.12 -10.46
C LYS A 97 -4.44 -0.14 -10.59
N ARG A 98 -5.03 -1.25 -11.01
CA ARG A 98 -4.32 -2.49 -11.34
C ARG A 98 -3.29 -2.25 -12.46
N LYS A 99 -3.72 -1.61 -13.55
CA LYS A 99 -2.83 -1.24 -14.68
C LYS A 99 -1.69 -0.33 -14.21
N THR A 100 -1.96 0.64 -13.34
CA THR A 100 -0.92 1.50 -12.76
C THR A 100 0.12 0.69 -12.01
N LEU A 101 -0.29 -0.24 -11.14
CA LEU A 101 0.66 -1.08 -10.39
C LEU A 101 1.47 -2.00 -11.30
N GLN A 102 0.85 -2.59 -12.31
CA GLN A 102 1.56 -3.38 -13.33
C GLN A 102 2.63 -2.55 -14.07
N SER A 103 2.28 -1.31 -14.45
CA SER A 103 3.23 -0.39 -15.09
C SER A 103 4.40 -0.04 -14.16
N LYS A 104 4.13 0.20 -12.87
CA LYS A 104 5.18 0.43 -11.86
C LYS A 104 6.08 -0.79 -11.69
N TYR A 105 5.50 -1.99 -11.62
CA TYR A 105 6.26 -3.23 -11.50
C TYR A 105 7.17 -3.47 -12.72
N ALA A 106 6.68 -3.17 -13.92
CA ALA A 106 7.49 -3.27 -15.14
C ALA A 106 8.66 -2.25 -15.18
N ARG A 107 8.51 -1.11 -14.50
CA ARG A 107 9.50 -0.02 -14.40
C ARG A 107 10.18 0.05 -13.02
N ARG A 108 10.22 -1.08 -12.31
CA ARG A 108 10.84 -1.16 -10.98
C ARG A 108 12.34 -0.84 -11.02
N LEU A 109 12.84 -0.35 -9.89
CA LEU A 109 14.27 -0.12 -9.63
C LEU A 109 15.02 -1.46 -9.46
#